data_AF-A0A2E8YT53-F1
#
_entry.id   AF-A0A2E8YT53-F1
#
_cell.length_a   1.000
_cell.length_b   1.000
_cell.length_c   1.000
_cell.angle_alpha   90.00
_cell.angle_beta   90.00
_cell.angle_gamma   90.00
#
_symmetry.space_group_name_H-M   'P 1'
#
loop_
_entity.id
_entity.type
_entity.pdbx_description
1 polymer ?
#
loop_
_entity_poly.entity_id
_entity_poly.type
_entity_poly.pdbx_seq_one_letter_code
_entity_poly.pdbx_strand_id
1 'polypeptide(L)' 'KSFVYKAEISGKIKAAIILPDVKNYPDDQVELIASENVRERLSLQDGDQVNIEIWVDGSLD' A
#
# COMPACT_ATOMS: atom_id res chain seq x y z
N LYS A 1 13.98 -10.44 2.34
CA LYS A 1 13.70 -10.20 0.90
C LYS A 1 12.34 -9.52 0.83
N SER A 2 12.21 -8.27 0.39
CA SER A 2 10.90 -7.60 0.42
C SER A 2 10.11 -7.86 -0.86
N PHE A 3 8.81 -8.09 -0.73
CA PHE A 3 7.92 -8.14 -1.88
C PHE A 3 7.40 -6.73 -2.14
N VAL A 4 7.39 -6.35 -3.42
CA VAL A 4 6.98 -5.01 -3.86
C VAL A 4 5.91 -5.15 -4.92
N TYR A 5 4.77 -4.51 -4.68
CA TYR A 5 3.65 -4.51 -5.61
C TYR A 5 3.34 -3.09 -6.04
N LYS A 6 3.06 -2.91 -7.33
CA LYS A 6 2.59 -1.62 -7.83
C LYS A 6 1.20 -1.35 -7.26
N ALA A 7 0.97 -0.12 -6.80
CA ALA A 7 -0.30 0.25 -6.18
C ALA A 7 -0.73 1.68 -6.53
N GLU A 8 -2.00 1.98 -6.32
CA GLU A 8 -2.57 3.31 -6.43
C GLU A 8 -3.52 3.57 -5.26
N ILE A 9 -3.33 4.70 -4.60
CA ILE A 9 -4.09 5.08 -3.40
C ILE A 9 -5.25 5.97 -3.85
N SER A 10 -6.47 5.51 -3.59
CA SER A 10 -7.73 6.21 -3.86
C SER A 10 -7.87 6.73 -5.30
N GLY A 11 -7.32 6.02 -6.28
CA GLY A 11 -7.37 6.41 -7.70
C GLY A 11 -6.59 7.70 -8.03
N LYS A 12 -5.70 8.14 -7.13
CA LYS A 12 -5.11 9.49 -7.17
C LYS A 12 -3.59 9.50 -7.05
N ILE A 13 -3.02 8.64 -6.21
CA ILE A 13 -1.60 8.69 -5.84
C ILE A 13 -0.95 7.38 -6.25
N LYS A 14 0.02 7.47 -7.17
CA LYS A 14 0.86 6.32 -7.52
C LYS A 14 1.72 5.93 -6.32
N ALA A 15 1.73 4.63 -6.02
CA ALA A 15 2.39 4.09 -4.84
C ALA A 15 2.98 2.70 -5.11
N ALA A 16 3.63 2.15 -4.10
CA ALA A 16 3.95 0.75 -4.02
C ALA A 16 3.61 0.21 -2.63
N ILE A 17 3.10 -1.02 -2.60
CA ILE A 17 3.01 -1.80 -1.36
C ILE A 17 4.36 -2.46 -1.12
N ILE A 18 4.84 -2.38 0.12
CA ILE A 18 6.01 -3.10 0.62
C ILE A 18 5.52 -4.09 1.66
N LEU A 19 5.79 -5.37 1.42
CA LEU A 19 5.66 -6.42 2.44
C LEU A 19 7.05 -6.76 2.97
N PRO A 20 7.40 -6.29 4.18
CA PRO A 20 8.70 -6.55 4.78
C PRO A 20 8.81 -8.02 5.21
N ASP A 21 9.96 -8.63 4.93
CA ASP A 21 10.30 -9.96 5.40
C ASP A 21 10.93 -9.86 6.79
N VAL A 22 10.07 -9.66 7.79
CA VAL A 22 10.42 -9.53 9.20
C VAL A 22 9.58 -10.48 10.05
N LYS A 23 10.19 -11.00 11.12
CA LYS A 23 9.52 -11.94 12.02
C LYS A 23 8.34 -11.27 12.72
N ASN A 24 7.21 -11.98 12.79
CA ASN A 24 5.98 -11.55 13.46
C ASN A 24 5.39 -10.24 12.88
N TYR A 25 5.59 -9.96 11.59
CA TYR A 25 4.83 -8.91 10.92
C TYR A 25 3.35 -9.33 10.88
N PRO A 26 2.39 -8.44 11.20
CA PRO A 26 0.98 -8.81 11.19
C PRO A 26 0.52 -9.18 9.78
N ASP A 27 -0.30 -10.22 9.67
CA ASP A 27 -0.84 -10.72 8.40
C ASP A 27 -1.82 -9.73 7.74
N ASP A 28 -2.37 -8.79 8.52
CA ASP A 28 -3.34 -7.77 8.13
C ASP A 28 -2.74 -6.37 7.99
N GLN A 29 -1.41 -6.25 8.09
CA GLN A 29 -0.70 -4.99 7.92
C GLN A 29 0.08 -5.00 6.61
N VAL A 30 0.19 -3.83 5.98
CA VAL A 30 1.09 -3.57 4.85
C VAL A 30 1.68 -2.17 4.97
N GLU A 31 2.84 -1.94 4.36
CA GLU A 31 3.40 -0.60 4.22
C GLU A 31 3.14 -0.05 2.81
N LEU A 32 2.79 1.23 2.71
CA LEU A 32 2.63 1.95 1.45
C LEU A 32 3.65 3.07 1.35
N ILE A 33 4.36 3.13 0.22
CA ILE A 33 5.28 4.23 -0.09
C ILE A 33 4.79 5.00 -1.32
N ALA A 34 4.92 6.32 -1.27
CA ALA A 34 4.60 7.24 -2.36
C ALA A 34 5.61 8.42 -2.36
N SER A 35 5.73 9.12 -3.47
CA SER A 35 6.62 10.29 -3.60
C SER A 35 6.09 11.57 -2.94
N GLU A 36 4.87 11.53 -2.41
CA GLU A 36 4.19 12.66 -1.78
C GLU A 36 3.63 12.28 -0.41
N ASN A 37 3.35 13.29 0.43
CA ASN A 37 2.72 13.07 1.73
C ASN A 37 1.25 12.68 1.53
N VAL A 38 0.97 11.38 1.63
CA VAL A 38 -0.36 10.79 1.41
C VAL A 38 -1.40 11.34 2.40
N ARG A 39 -1.02 11.52 3.67
CA ARG A 39 -1.93 12.02 4.71
C ARG A 39 -2.38 13.44 4.42
N GLU A 40 -1.45 14.33 4.08
CA GLU A 40 -1.78 15.70 3.71
C GLU A 40 -2.60 15.75 2.41
N ARG A 41 -2.19 14.99 1.39
CA ARG A 41 -2.83 14.98 0.08
C ARG A 41 -4.29 14.52 0.13
N LEU A 42 -4.60 13.56 1.00
CA LEU A 42 -5.93 12.97 1.16
C LEU A 42 -6.65 13.43 2.43
N SER A 43 -6.03 14.30 3.25
CA SER A 43 -6.53 14.77 4.54
C SER A 43 -6.89 13.63 5.51
N LEU A 44 -6.03 12.61 5.60
CA LEU A 44 -6.27 11.38 6.36
C LEU A 44 -5.84 11.49 7.83
N GLN A 45 -6.61 10.82 8.68
CA GLN A 45 -6.35 10.55 10.08
C GLN A 45 -6.27 9.04 10.36
N ASP A 46 -5.81 8.67 11.55
CA ASP A 46 -5.79 7.26 11.94
C ASP A 46 -7.21 6.70 12.05
N GLY A 47 -7.43 5.53 11.46
CA GLY A 47 -8.74 4.88 11.38
C GLY A 47 -9.54 5.20 10.10
N ASP A 48 -9.10 6.17 9.30
CA ASP A 48 -9.76 6.48 8.03
C ASP A 48 -9.63 5.32 7.03
N GLN A 49 -10.72 5.04 6.33
CA GLN A 49 -10.72 4.04 5.26
C GLN A 49 -10.14 4.62 3.98
N VAL A 50 -9.30 3.83 3.31
CA VAL A 50 -8.64 4.19 2.06
C VAL A 50 -8.74 3.03 1.09
N ASN A 51 -9.14 3.30 -0.14
CA ASN A 51 -9.18 2.30 -1.20
C ASN A 51 -7.80 2.18 -1.86
N ILE A 52 -7.33 0.96 -2.04
CA ILE A 52 -6.04 0.66 -2.67
C ILE A 52 -6.28 -0.24 -3.87
N GLU A 53 -5.80 0.19 -5.03
CA GLU A 53 -5.71 -0.64 -6.23
C GLU A 53 -4.31 -1.26 -6.30
N ILE A 54 -4.24 -2.56 -6.64
CA ILE A 54 -3.00 -3.32 -6.68
C ILE A 54 -2.92 -4.03 -8.03
N TRP A 55 -1.74 -4.00 -8.65
CA TRP A 55 -1.46 -4.80 -9.85
C TRP A 55 -0.55 -5.96 -9.48
N VAL A 56 -1.04 -7.17 -9.76
CA VAL A 56 -0.28 -8.41 -9.66
C VAL A 56 -0.03 -8.95 -11.06
N ASP A 57 1.21 -9.32 -11.36
CA ASP A 57 1.53 -10.01 -12.61
C ASP A 57 1.22 -11.49 -12.42
N GLY A 58 0.11 -11.96 -13.00
CA GLY A 58 -0.35 -13.36 -12.94
C GLY A 58 -1.86 -13.49 -12.82
N SER A 59 -2.40 -14.66 -13.18
CA SER A 59 -3.79 -15.03 -12.86
C SER A 59 -3.90 -15.21 -11.35
N LEU A 60 -4.98 -14.69 -10.75
CA LEU A 60 -5.43 -15.16 -9.44
C LEU A 60 -6.04 -16.54 -9.69
N ASP A 61 -5.33 -17.60 -9.33
CA ASP A 61 -5.88 -18.97 -9.31
C ASP A 61 -6.94 -19.11 -8.20
#